data_AF-A0A821RJY3-F1
#
_entry.id   AF-A0A821RJY3-F1
#
_cell.length_a   1.000
_cell.length_b   1.000
_cell.length_c   1.000
_cell.angle_alpha   90.00
_cell.angle_beta   90.00
_cell.angle_gamma   90.00
#
_symmetry.space_group_name_H-M   'P 1'
#
loop_
_entity.id
_entity.type
_entity.pdbx_description
1 polymer ?
#
loop_
_entity_poly.entity_id
_entity_poly.type
_entity_poly.pdbx_seq_one_letter_code
_entity_poly.pdbx_strand_id
1 'polypeptide(L)'
;MLAPTIQQGAGLVNAFQALTATTIISPSELALNDTVRQEAFYKIKISNIGKKAAVYKDVFIWPTTFKLEPGQSHMVTIRFEPPRKADAALLPIFSGFIDVSNNVDNKVAHVPYAGMIGNYKNAPILVRNSPSGIVSGLLGANGGFISNGQHMNLTASGAFPIILVTAWASRVVFVDVISGQNDVLPGFNPSFGMVYDGRGTGPLYGDNLPRNSASTGQSYAPYYAIPWTGLVTTVVSTENNDFLYNSKLHPGQYKLRFWALKHFGDYTNNDDFDIHHTPMFNLVY
;
A
#
# COMPACT_ATOMS: atom_id res chain seq x y z
N MET A 1 26.61 -9.20 -10.44
CA MET A 1 25.66 -8.12 -10.11
C MET A 1 25.07 -8.47 -8.75
N LEU A 2 25.18 -7.61 -7.74
CA LEU A 2 24.55 -7.82 -6.43
C LEU A 2 23.03 -7.64 -6.57
N ALA A 3 22.25 -8.39 -5.79
CA ALA A 3 20.80 -8.19 -5.73
C ALA A 3 20.47 -6.80 -5.12
N PRO A 4 19.33 -6.18 -5.43
CA PRO A 4 18.92 -4.95 -4.73
C PRO A 4 18.71 -5.21 -3.24
N THR A 5 18.92 -4.20 -2.39
CA THR A 5 18.80 -4.38 -0.92
C THR A 5 17.40 -4.78 -0.48
N ILE A 6 16.38 -4.43 -1.28
CA ILE A 6 15.00 -4.86 -1.03
C ILE A 6 14.80 -6.39 -1.19
N GLN A 7 15.77 -7.09 -1.81
CA GLN A 7 15.78 -8.55 -1.93
C GLN A 7 16.75 -9.22 -0.95
N GLN A 8 17.95 -8.66 -0.77
CA GLN A 8 19.01 -9.30 0.03
C GLN A 8 19.23 -8.70 1.42
N GLY A 9 18.51 -7.62 1.78
CA GLY A 9 18.73 -6.89 3.02
C GLY A 9 20.18 -6.40 3.13
N ALA A 10 20.79 -6.61 4.30
CA ALA A 10 22.20 -6.31 4.57
C ALA A 10 23.20 -7.29 3.93
N GLY A 11 22.73 -8.26 3.14
CA GLY A 11 23.55 -9.26 2.47
C GLY A 11 23.61 -10.61 3.20
N LEU A 12 24.50 -11.48 2.75
CA LEU A 12 24.64 -12.84 3.28
C LEU A 12 25.19 -12.81 4.71
N VAL A 13 24.55 -13.58 5.60
CA VAL A 13 24.99 -13.72 7.00
C VAL A 13 26.40 -14.32 7.07
N ASN A 14 27.30 -13.64 7.80
CA ASN A 14 28.62 -14.15 8.12
C ASN A 14 28.80 -14.24 9.64
N ALA A 15 28.53 -15.43 10.21
CA ALA A 15 28.54 -15.65 11.65
C ALA A 15 29.92 -15.39 12.29
N PHE A 16 31.01 -15.74 11.60
CA PHE A 16 32.35 -15.50 12.10
C PHE A 16 32.66 -14.01 12.18
N GLN A 17 32.36 -13.24 11.13
CA GLN A 17 32.55 -11.79 11.15
C GLN A 17 31.66 -11.14 12.21
N ALA A 18 30.41 -11.57 12.35
CA ALA A 18 29.49 -11.07 13.37
C ALA A 18 29.99 -11.30 14.80
N LEU A 19 30.47 -12.52 15.11
CA LEU A 19 31.00 -12.86 16.44
C LEU A 19 32.26 -12.06 16.79
N THR A 20 33.08 -11.75 15.79
CA THR A 20 34.39 -11.13 16.01
C THR A 20 34.40 -9.63 15.69
N ALA A 21 33.26 -9.05 15.30
CA ALA A 21 33.17 -7.65 14.88
C ALA A 21 33.44 -6.71 16.06
N THR A 22 34.16 -5.63 15.79
CA THR A 22 34.43 -4.59 16.80
C THR A 22 33.66 -3.30 16.56
N THR A 23 32.82 -3.27 15.52
CA THR A 23 31.98 -2.14 15.13
C THR A 23 30.51 -2.53 15.22
N ILE A 24 29.68 -1.69 15.84
CA ILE A 24 28.20 -1.79 15.81
C ILE A 24 27.64 -0.53 15.16
N ILE A 25 26.66 -0.70 14.26
CA ILE A 25 25.94 0.39 13.60
C ILE A 25 24.45 0.36 13.92
N SER A 26 23.86 1.51 14.23
CA SER A 26 22.41 1.67 14.41
C SER A 26 21.87 2.97 13.78
N PRO A 27 20.70 2.96 13.12
CA PRO A 27 19.93 1.77 12.72
C PRO A 27 20.70 0.90 11.73
N SER A 28 20.33 -0.38 11.63
CA SER A 28 20.97 -1.35 10.74
C SER A 28 20.51 -1.24 9.29
N GLU A 29 19.56 -0.36 8.99
CA GLU A 29 19.04 -0.07 7.65
C GLU A 29 18.47 1.35 7.60
N LEU A 30 18.29 1.89 6.40
CA LEU A 30 17.68 3.20 6.17
C LEU A 30 16.53 3.10 5.14
N ALA A 31 15.31 3.30 5.61
CA ALA A 31 14.15 3.52 4.74
C ALA A 31 14.10 4.99 4.30
N LEU A 32 14.28 5.25 3.02
CA LEU A 32 14.32 6.62 2.47
C LEU A 32 12.94 7.17 2.09
N ASN A 33 11.88 6.36 2.25
CA ASN A 33 10.53 6.66 1.78
C ASN A 33 10.48 6.99 0.27
N ASP A 34 9.43 7.68 -0.15
CA ASP A 34 9.34 8.25 -1.50
C ASP A 34 9.96 9.66 -1.56
N THR A 35 10.27 10.14 -2.76
CA THR A 35 10.95 11.43 -2.94
C THR A 35 10.15 12.66 -2.48
N VAL A 36 8.84 12.55 -2.24
CA VAL A 36 8.04 13.64 -1.64
C VAL A 36 8.16 13.64 -0.11
N ARG A 37 8.42 12.49 0.49
CA ARG A 37 8.54 12.26 1.94
C ARG A 37 9.97 11.88 2.36
N GLN A 38 10.95 12.17 1.49
CA GLN A 38 12.34 11.89 1.76
C GLN A 38 12.89 12.94 2.73
N GLU A 39 13.57 12.48 3.78
CA GLU A 39 14.26 13.38 4.70
C GLU A 39 15.49 13.99 4.01
N ALA A 40 15.80 15.23 4.37
CA ALA A 40 17.01 15.88 3.86
C ALA A 40 18.30 15.16 4.32
N PHE A 41 18.26 14.60 5.53
CA PHE A 41 19.40 13.97 6.17
C PHE A 41 18.98 12.77 7.00
N TYR A 42 19.79 11.71 6.91
CA TYR A 42 19.66 10.50 7.72
C TYR A 42 20.86 10.39 8.65
N LYS A 43 20.67 9.75 9.81
CA LYS A 43 21.72 9.59 10.83
C LYS A 43 21.94 8.12 11.13
N ILE A 44 23.20 7.72 11.21
CA ILE A 44 23.61 6.43 11.78
C ILE A 44 24.60 6.68 12.91
N LYS A 45 24.55 5.82 13.94
CA LYS A 45 25.47 5.78 15.06
C LYS A 45 26.47 4.66 14.84
N ILE A 46 27.75 4.99 14.80
CA ILE A 46 28.84 4.03 14.68
C ILE A 46 29.51 3.92 16.04
N SER A 47 29.66 2.70 16.55
CA SER A 47 30.21 2.43 17.89
C SER A 47 31.39 1.47 17.82
N ASN A 48 32.51 1.87 18.42
CA ASN A 48 33.68 1.02 18.58
C ASN A 48 33.58 0.22 19.89
N ILE A 49 33.25 -1.06 19.80
CA ILE A 49 33.21 -2.00 20.94
C ILE A 49 34.51 -2.81 21.08
N GLY A 50 35.50 -2.54 20.22
CA GLY A 50 36.82 -3.16 20.28
C GLY A 50 37.67 -2.64 21.43
N LYS A 51 38.87 -3.22 21.56
CA LYS A 51 39.86 -2.83 22.60
C LYS A 51 40.89 -1.80 22.13
N LYS A 52 40.85 -1.41 20.84
CA LYS A 52 41.79 -0.45 20.23
C LYS A 52 41.02 0.69 19.58
N ALA A 53 41.65 1.86 19.55
CA ALA A 53 41.12 2.99 18.79
C ALA A 53 41.09 2.66 17.29
N ALA A 54 40.02 3.04 16.61
CA ALA A 54 39.79 2.70 15.21
C ALA A 54 39.49 3.97 14.39
N VAL A 55 40.05 4.05 13.19
CA VAL A 55 39.78 5.12 12.22
C VAL A 55 38.82 4.57 11.17
N TYR A 56 37.68 5.24 11.03
CA TYR A 56 36.60 4.87 10.12
C TYR A 56 36.64 5.72 8.86
N LYS A 57 36.25 5.13 7.71
CA LYS A 57 36.23 5.82 6.41
C LYS A 57 35.01 5.41 5.56
N ASP A 58 34.35 6.40 4.94
CA ASP A 58 33.35 6.21 3.87
C ASP A 58 33.19 7.51 3.04
N VAL A 59 32.82 7.40 1.76
CA VAL A 59 32.64 8.51 0.80
C VAL A 59 31.29 9.21 0.97
N PHE A 60 30.26 8.51 1.48
CA PHE A 60 28.88 9.02 1.55
C PHE A 60 28.47 9.56 2.92
N ILE A 61 29.41 9.62 3.85
CA ILE A 61 29.19 10.01 5.25
C ILE A 61 29.89 11.34 5.52
N TRP A 62 29.26 12.25 6.26
CA TRP A 62 29.92 13.47 6.75
C TRP A 62 30.07 13.48 8.28
N PRO A 63 31.31 13.59 8.82
CA PRO A 63 32.60 13.61 8.11
C PRO A 63 32.95 12.23 7.49
N THR A 64 33.69 12.23 6.37
CA THR A 64 34.08 11.00 5.63
C THR A 64 35.12 10.15 6.34
N THR A 65 35.82 10.73 7.32
CA THR A 65 36.82 10.04 8.15
C THR A 65 36.77 10.57 9.58
N PHE A 66 36.81 9.68 10.56
CA PHE A 66 36.87 10.05 11.98
C PHE A 66 37.51 8.93 12.82
N LYS A 67 37.99 9.27 14.02
CA LYS A 67 38.59 8.33 14.97
C LYS A 67 37.63 8.07 16.13
N LEU A 68 37.51 6.81 16.56
CA LEU A 68 36.83 6.44 17.80
C LEU A 68 37.74 5.66 18.73
N GLU A 69 37.84 6.11 19.98
CA GLU A 69 38.45 5.31 21.05
C GLU A 69 37.55 4.12 21.43
N PRO A 70 38.10 3.10 22.12
CA PRO A 70 37.30 2.00 22.67
C PRO A 70 36.12 2.50 23.51
N GLY A 71 34.93 1.95 23.26
CA GLY A 71 33.68 2.31 23.94
C GLY A 71 33.02 3.60 23.45
N GLN A 72 33.63 4.34 22.51
CA GLN A 72 33.04 5.55 21.96
C GLN A 72 32.07 5.27 20.82
N SER A 73 31.14 6.20 20.63
CA SER A 73 30.25 6.25 19.49
C SER A 73 30.30 7.62 18.82
N HIS A 74 30.06 7.66 17.51
CA HIS A 74 29.88 8.90 16.76
C HIS A 74 28.60 8.84 15.94
N MET A 75 27.90 9.97 15.87
CA MET A 75 26.77 10.15 14.97
C MET A 75 27.29 10.72 13.67
N VAL A 76 26.90 10.12 12.56
CA VAL A 76 27.26 10.62 11.24
C VAL A 76 26.02 10.93 10.42
N THR A 77 26.13 11.94 9.55
CA THR A 77 25.03 12.43 8.74
C THR A 77 25.23 12.00 7.28
N ILE A 78 24.15 11.53 6.66
CA ILE A 78 24.12 11.03 5.28
C ILE A 78 23.06 11.78 4.50
N ARG A 79 23.37 12.11 3.25
CA ARG A 79 22.43 12.70 2.28
C ARG A 79 22.32 11.80 1.07
N PHE A 80 21.09 11.55 0.61
CA PHE A 80 20.80 10.75 -0.58
C PHE A 80 20.29 11.62 -1.72
N GLU A 81 20.77 11.35 -2.93
CA GLU A 81 20.26 11.94 -4.16
C GLU A 81 19.59 10.85 -5.02
N PRO A 82 18.28 10.95 -5.28
CA PRO A 82 17.58 10.01 -6.15
C PRO A 82 18.15 10.02 -7.58
N PRO A 83 18.19 8.87 -8.27
CA PRO A 83 18.56 8.79 -9.68
C PRO A 83 17.71 9.70 -10.59
N ARG A 84 18.35 10.64 -11.29
CA ARG A 84 17.65 11.69 -12.08
C ARG A 84 16.92 11.20 -13.34
N LYS A 85 17.24 10.00 -13.84
CA LYS A 85 16.77 9.51 -15.16
C LYS A 85 15.55 8.57 -15.10
N ALA A 86 15.02 8.28 -13.92
CA ALA A 86 13.93 7.32 -13.79
C ALA A 86 12.56 8.01 -13.91
N ASP A 87 11.62 7.36 -14.58
CA ASP A 87 10.24 7.85 -14.69
C ASP A 87 9.50 7.69 -13.36
N ALA A 88 9.15 8.81 -12.73
CA ALA A 88 8.44 8.85 -11.45
C ALA A 88 7.03 8.22 -11.51
N ALA A 89 6.41 8.15 -12.69
CA ALA A 89 5.10 7.52 -12.87
C ALA A 89 5.16 5.99 -12.67
N LEU A 90 6.33 5.38 -12.87
CA LEU A 90 6.56 3.96 -12.64
C LEU A 90 6.86 3.61 -11.19
N LEU A 91 6.95 4.62 -10.31
CA LEU A 91 7.31 4.47 -8.89
C LEU A 91 8.55 3.59 -8.66
N PRO A 92 9.68 3.83 -9.36
CA PRO A 92 10.82 2.93 -9.33
C PRO A 92 11.53 2.99 -7.97
N ILE A 93 11.97 1.83 -7.52
CA ILE A 93 12.73 1.68 -6.28
C ILE A 93 14.23 1.82 -6.60
N PHE A 94 14.92 2.66 -5.84
CA PHE A 94 16.38 2.76 -5.86
C PHE A 94 16.92 2.28 -4.52
N SER A 95 18.09 1.63 -4.54
CA SER A 95 18.68 1.05 -3.35
C SER A 95 20.20 0.92 -3.47
N GLY A 96 20.86 0.74 -2.34
CA GLY A 96 22.30 0.52 -2.25
C GLY A 96 22.76 0.28 -0.82
N PHE A 97 24.07 0.29 -0.61
CA PHE A 97 24.70 0.12 0.70
C PHE A 97 25.55 1.32 1.07
N ILE A 98 25.61 1.61 2.36
CA ILE A 98 26.67 2.42 2.98
C ILE A 98 27.65 1.44 3.61
N ASP A 99 28.92 1.54 3.23
CA ASP A 99 29.97 0.59 3.61
C ASP A 99 30.92 1.26 4.60
N VAL A 100 30.79 0.88 5.86
CA VAL A 100 31.64 1.40 6.93
C VAL A 100 32.74 0.40 7.25
N SER A 101 33.98 0.83 7.11
CA SER A 101 35.16 0.03 7.47
C SER A 101 36.09 0.78 8.41
N ASN A 102 36.93 0.02 9.11
CA ASN A 102 37.96 0.58 9.99
C ASN A 102 39.32 -0.08 9.75
N ASN A 103 40.38 0.59 10.19
CA ASN A 103 41.77 0.16 9.99
C ASN A 103 42.31 -0.86 11.02
N VAL A 104 41.47 -1.38 11.94
CA VAL A 104 41.89 -2.32 13.00
C VAL A 104 41.55 -3.76 12.63
N ASP A 105 40.30 -4.05 12.30
CA ASP A 105 39.87 -5.39 11.90
C ASP A 105 39.60 -5.52 10.39
N ASN A 106 39.64 -4.41 9.64
CA ASN A 106 39.39 -4.34 8.19
C ASN A 106 38.05 -4.97 7.77
N LYS A 107 37.10 -5.07 8.69
CA LYS A 107 35.75 -5.56 8.37
C LYS A 107 34.91 -4.44 7.81
N VAL A 108 33.98 -4.81 6.95
CA VAL A 108 32.98 -3.92 6.37
C VAL A 108 31.64 -4.22 7.02
N ALA A 109 31.04 -3.19 7.60
CA ALA A 109 29.66 -3.21 8.03
C ALA A 109 28.80 -2.54 6.95
N HIS A 110 27.76 -3.24 6.49
CA HIS A 110 26.87 -2.79 5.44
C HIS A 110 25.58 -2.24 6.05
N VAL A 111 25.23 -1.00 5.71
CA VAL A 111 23.91 -0.43 6.01
C VAL A 111 23.11 -0.33 4.71
N PRO A 112 22.16 -1.25 4.44
CA PRO A 112 21.30 -1.14 3.27
C PRO A 112 20.39 0.09 3.38
N TYR A 113 20.15 0.72 2.23
CA TYR A 113 19.14 1.74 2.08
C TYR A 113 18.26 1.45 0.86
N ALA A 114 17.00 1.90 0.92
CA ALA A 114 16.08 1.86 -0.20
C ALA A 114 15.11 3.03 -0.16
N GLY A 115 14.77 3.57 -1.33
CA GLY A 115 13.78 4.62 -1.51
C GLY A 115 13.01 4.45 -2.81
N MET A 116 11.96 5.23 -2.99
CA MET A 116 11.11 5.23 -4.18
C MET A 116 11.12 6.60 -4.84
N ILE A 117 11.26 6.63 -6.17
CA ILE A 117 11.10 7.88 -6.93
C ILE A 117 9.62 8.12 -7.20
N GLY A 118 9.16 9.35 -6.97
CA GLY A 118 7.78 9.78 -7.16
C GLY A 118 7.05 10.06 -5.84
N ASN A 119 5.71 10.05 -5.92
CA ASN A 119 4.81 10.22 -4.78
C ASN A 119 3.97 8.96 -4.64
N TYR A 120 4.27 8.14 -3.64
CA TYR A 120 3.60 6.85 -3.49
C TYR A 120 2.11 7.01 -3.14
N LYS A 121 1.70 8.13 -2.53
CA LYS A 121 0.28 8.47 -2.30
C LYS A 121 -0.53 8.60 -3.60
N ASN A 122 0.13 8.85 -4.73
CA ASN A 122 -0.52 8.96 -6.03
C ASN A 122 -0.58 7.62 -6.78
N ALA A 123 -0.07 6.52 -6.20
CA ALA A 123 -0.17 5.21 -6.82
C ALA A 123 -1.65 4.80 -7.00
N PRO A 124 -2.06 4.32 -8.18
CA PRO A 124 -3.45 3.90 -8.42
C PRO A 124 -3.71 2.61 -7.66
N ILE A 125 -4.58 2.62 -6.66
CA ILE A 125 -4.88 1.42 -5.89
C ILE A 125 -5.85 0.53 -6.65
N LEU A 126 -6.91 1.09 -7.22
CA LEU A 126 -7.94 0.33 -7.93
C LEU A 126 -7.54 0.15 -9.40
N VAL A 127 -7.63 -1.09 -9.89
CA VAL A 127 -7.37 -1.39 -11.30
C VAL A 127 -8.55 -0.94 -12.16
N ARG A 128 -8.28 0.01 -13.06
CA ARG A 128 -9.25 0.59 -14.01
C ARG A 128 -9.05 0.13 -15.45
N ASN A 129 -7.87 -0.39 -15.73
CA ASN A 129 -7.51 -0.94 -17.03
C ASN A 129 -6.49 -2.04 -16.80
N SER A 130 -6.69 -3.20 -17.41
CA SER A 130 -5.76 -4.32 -17.36
C SER A 130 -5.71 -5.02 -18.71
N PRO A 131 -4.57 -5.61 -19.09
CA PRO A 131 -4.46 -6.39 -20.32
C PRO A 131 -5.45 -7.56 -20.42
N SER A 132 -5.88 -8.11 -19.27
CA SER A 132 -6.88 -9.19 -19.19
C SER A 132 -8.33 -8.68 -19.20
N GLY A 133 -8.55 -7.36 -19.16
CA GLY A 133 -9.88 -6.75 -19.07
C GLY A 133 -10.54 -6.86 -17.69
N ILE A 134 -9.89 -7.50 -16.71
CA ILE A 134 -10.41 -7.62 -15.35
C ILE A 134 -10.11 -6.34 -14.57
N VAL A 135 -11.15 -5.68 -14.09
CA VAL A 135 -11.11 -4.42 -13.34
C VAL A 135 -12.02 -4.49 -12.12
N SER A 136 -11.91 -3.53 -11.20
CA SER A 136 -12.93 -3.38 -10.15
C SER A 136 -14.26 -2.98 -10.79
N GLY A 137 -15.35 -3.69 -10.48
CA GLY A 137 -16.65 -3.44 -11.11
C GLY A 137 -17.73 -4.44 -10.73
N LEU A 138 -18.86 -4.40 -11.45
CA LEU A 138 -20.01 -5.30 -11.26
C LEU A 138 -20.19 -6.15 -12.52
N LEU A 139 -20.38 -7.46 -12.34
CA LEU A 139 -20.70 -8.37 -13.45
C LEU A 139 -22.20 -8.55 -13.61
N GLY A 140 -22.65 -8.61 -14.87
CA GLY A 140 -24.02 -8.98 -15.24
C GLY A 140 -24.22 -10.49 -15.30
N ALA A 141 -25.45 -10.91 -15.63
CA ALA A 141 -25.83 -12.33 -15.70
C ALA A 141 -25.06 -13.13 -16.77
N ASN A 142 -24.50 -12.46 -17.77
CA ASN A 142 -23.66 -13.06 -18.80
C ASN A 142 -22.20 -13.28 -18.36
N GLY A 143 -21.84 -12.90 -17.13
CA GLY A 143 -20.47 -12.97 -16.60
C GLY A 143 -19.54 -11.85 -17.07
N GLY A 144 -20.02 -10.91 -17.90
CA GLY A 144 -19.26 -9.72 -18.32
C GLY A 144 -19.53 -8.51 -17.43
N PHE A 145 -18.64 -7.52 -17.45
CA PHE A 145 -18.87 -6.24 -16.77
C PHE A 145 -20.10 -5.53 -17.33
N ILE A 146 -20.86 -4.90 -16.44
CA ILE A 146 -22.11 -4.24 -16.83
C ILE A 146 -21.87 -3.04 -17.75
N SER A 147 -22.87 -2.75 -18.58
CA SER A 147 -22.95 -1.52 -19.39
C SER A 147 -23.90 -0.50 -18.76
N ASN A 148 -23.79 0.76 -19.19
CA ASN A 148 -24.62 1.84 -18.63
C ASN A 148 -26.11 1.60 -18.91
N GLY A 149 -26.94 1.67 -17.86
CA GLY A 149 -28.38 1.43 -17.92
C GLY A 149 -28.79 -0.04 -17.91
N GLN A 150 -27.85 -0.98 -17.73
CA GLN A 150 -28.18 -2.41 -17.73
C GLN A 150 -29.17 -2.78 -16.61
N HIS A 151 -30.15 -3.62 -16.94
CA HIS A 151 -31.09 -4.17 -15.94
C HIS A 151 -30.45 -5.33 -15.18
N MET A 152 -30.48 -5.22 -13.85
CA MET A 152 -29.90 -6.18 -12.92
C MET A 152 -31.04 -6.84 -12.16
N ASN A 153 -31.55 -7.97 -12.68
CA ASN A 153 -32.64 -8.72 -12.06
C ASN A 153 -32.13 -9.73 -11.04
N LEU A 154 -32.31 -9.42 -9.75
CA LEU A 154 -31.86 -10.25 -8.65
C LEU A 154 -32.76 -11.45 -8.36
N THR A 155 -34.05 -11.43 -8.72
CA THR A 155 -34.90 -12.62 -8.59
C THR A 155 -34.52 -13.69 -9.60
N ALA A 156 -34.17 -13.29 -10.82
CA ALA A 156 -33.70 -14.21 -11.86
C ALA A 156 -32.28 -14.73 -11.59
N SER A 157 -31.37 -13.86 -11.14
CA SER A 157 -29.93 -14.19 -11.03
C SER A 157 -29.49 -14.65 -9.64
N GLY A 158 -30.29 -14.37 -8.60
CA GLY A 158 -29.95 -14.62 -7.19
C GLY A 158 -28.94 -13.61 -6.62
N ALA A 159 -27.78 -13.48 -7.25
CA ALA A 159 -26.72 -12.54 -6.88
C ALA A 159 -25.90 -12.10 -8.10
N PHE A 160 -25.28 -10.91 -8.02
CA PHE A 160 -24.33 -10.42 -9.01
C PHE A 160 -22.93 -10.29 -8.43
N PRO A 161 -21.87 -10.77 -9.12
CA PRO A 161 -20.50 -10.64 -8.63
C PRO A 161 -20.02 -9.19 -8.63
N ILE A 162 -19.63 -8.67 -7.48
CA ILE A 162 -18.79 -7.47 -7.35
C ILE A 162 -17.34 -7.92 -7.40
N ILE A 163 -16.61 -7.43 -8.39
CA ILE A 163 -15.20 -7.72 -8.60
C ILE A 163 -14.39 -6.58 -8.00
N LEU A 164 -13.44 -6.91 -7.15
CA LEU A 164 -12.50 -5.97 -6.57
C LEU A 164 -11.08 -6.38 -6.93
N VAL A 165 -10.38 -5.48 -7.63
CA VAL A 165 -9.00 -5.69 -8.07
C VAL A 165 -8.13 -4.52 -7.62
N THR A 166 -7.08 -4.83 -6.88
CA THR A 166 -6.12 -3.86 -6.36
C THR A 166 -4.76 -3.97 -7.09
N ALA A 167 -4.27 -2.86 -7.63
CA ALA A 167 -2.92 -2.74 -8.19
C ALA A 167 -1.86 -2.61 -7.09
N TRP A 168 -2.23 -1.96 -5.98
CA TRP A 168 -1.41 -1.81 -4.77
C TRP A 168 -2.23 -2.17 -3.53
N ALA A 169 -1.56 -2.55 -2.44
CA ALA A 169 -2.24 -2.85 -1.19
C ALA A 169 -2.89 -1.58 -0.61
N SER A 170 -4.02 -1.74 0.07
CA SER A 170 -4.70 -0.63 0.75
C SER A 170 -5.11 -1.04 2.15
N ARG A 171 -4.95 -0.11 3.11
CA ARG A 171 -5.34 -0.35 4.51
C ARG A 171 -6.85 -0.37 4.70
N VAL A 172 -7.58 0.46 3.97
CA VAL A 172 -9.04 0.50 4.01
C VAL A 172 -9.53 0.38 2.59
N VAL A 173 -10.45 -0.53 2.36
CA VAL A 173 -11.21 -0.62 1.11
C VAL A 173 -12.64 -0.85 1.49
N PHE A 174 -13.58 -0.31 0.73
CA PHE A 174 -14.98 -0.68 0.84
C PHE A 174 -15.72 -0.33 -0.45
N VAL A 175 -16.91 -0.88 -0.59
CA VAL A 175 -17.81 -0.57 -1.70
C VAL A 175 -19.11 -0.11 -1.10
N ASP A 176 -19.63 1.01 -1.57
CA ASP A 176 -20.92 1.51 -1.16
C ASP A 176 -21.82 1.78 -2.37
N VAL A 177 -23.11 1.88 -2.11
CA VAL A 177 -24.11 2.09 -3.17
C VAL A 177 -24.54 3.54 -3.16
N ILE A 178 -24.52 4.18 -4.33
CA ILE A 178 -24.95 5.57 -4.50
C ILE A 178 -26.03 5.66 -5.58
N SER A 179 -26.72 6.81 -5.64
CA SER A 179 -27.72 7.07 -6.66
C SER A 179 -27.13 6.99 -8.06
N GLY A 180 -27.86 6.36 -8.97
CA GLY A 180 -27.58 6.37 -10.41
C GLY A 180 -28.02 7.68 -11.08
N GLN A 181 -28.91 8.44 -10.43
CA GLN A 181 -29.35 9.77 -10.86
C GLN A 181 -28.29 10.82 -10.55
N ASN A 182 -28.19 11.87 -11.38
CA ASN A 182 -27.34 13.03 -11.14
C ASN A 182 -27.96 13.98 -10.10
N ASP A 183 -28.40 13.47 -8.95
CA ASP A 183 -28.88 14.29 -7.83
C ASP A 183 -27.68 14.79 -7.03
N VAL A 184 -26.83 15.59 -7.69
CA VAL A 184 -25.64 16.16 -7.07
C VAL A 184 -25.96 17.61 -6.69
N LEU A 185 -26.32 17.82 -5.42
CA LEU A 185 -25.87 19.07 -4.79
C LEU A 185 -24.34 19.03 -4.81
N PRO A 186 -23.63 20.08 -5.26
CA PRO A 186 -22.17 20.09 -5.26
C PRO A 186 -21.62 19.68 -3.89
N GLY A 187 -20.92 18.54 -3.84
CA GLY A 187 -20.31 18.00 -2.61
C GLY A 187 -21.14 16.99 -1.82
N PHE A 188 -22.36 16.62 -2.24
CA PHE A 188 -23.17 15.61 -1.54
C PHE A 188 -23.53 14.44 -2.46
N ASN A 189 -22.92 13.27 -2.22
CA ASN A 189 -23.31 11.98 -2.81
C ASN A 189 -23.57 10.99 -1.67
N PRO A 190 -24.78 11.00 -1.09
CA PRO A 190 -25.11 10.17 0.06
C PRO A 190 -25.05 8.70 -0.33
N SER A 191 -24.48 7.91 0.59
CA SER A 191 -24.47 6.46 0.48
C SER A 191 -25.84 5.89 0.86
N PHE A 192 -26.34 4.92 0.11
CA PHE A 192 -27.45 4.06 0.54
C PHE A 192 -26.98 2.96 1.51
N GLY A 193 -25.67 2.84 1.73
CA GLY A 193 -25.04 1.86 2.61
C GLY A 193 -23.89 1.13 1.93
N MET A 194 -23.04 0.54 2.76
CA MET A 194 -21.92 -0.29 2.31
C MET A 194 -22.43 -1.64 1.82
N VAL A 195 -21.83 -2.18 0.78
CA VAL A 195 -22.16 -3.51 0.25
C VAL A 195 -22.03 -4.57 1.33
N TYR A 196 -23.06 -5.41 1.42
CA TYR A 196 -23.13 -6.54 2.36
C TYR A 196 -23.43 -7.83 1.58
N ASP A 197 -22.70 -8.91 1.86
CA ASP A 197 -22.83 -10.19 1.16
C ASP A 197 -23.82 -11.16 1.82
N GLY A 198 -24.44 -10.74 2.93
CA GLY A 198 -25.35 -11.59 3.70
C GLY A 198 -24.67 -12.42 4.80
N ARG A 199 -23.35 -12.31 5.00
CA ARG A 199 -22.59 -13.08 6.00
C ARG A 199 -22.07 -12.18 7.12
N GLY A 200 -22.29 -12.59 8.37
CA GLY A 200 -21.81 -11.86 9.55
C GLY A 200 -22.71 -10.69 9.94
N THR A 201 -22.15 -9.67 10.57
CA THR A 201 -22.90 -8.48 11.06
C THR A 201 -22.51 -7.18 10.38
N GLY A 202 -21.44 -7.16 9.58
CA GLY A 202 -20.90 -5.93 9.01
C GLY A 202 -20.40 -6.07 7.58
N PRO A 203 -19.94 -4.95 6.98
CA PRO A 203 -19.46 -4.94 5.61
C PRO A 203 -18.23 -5.84 5.49
N LEU A 204 -18.09 -6.53 4.35
CA LEU A 204 -16.99 -7.46 4.11
C LEU A 204 -15.60 -6.79 4.09
N TYR A 205 -15.55 -5.46 4.04
CA TYR A 205 -14.34 -4.71 3.80
C TYR A 205 -14.14 -3.69 4.90
N GLY A 206 -13.28 -4.06 5.85
CA GLY A 206 -12.87 -3.22 6.96
C GLY A 206 -11.38 -2.92 6.90
N ASP A 207 -10.54 -3.95 6.85
CA ASP A 207 -9.12 -3.74 7.14
C ASP A 207 -8.20 -4.62 6.28
N ASN A 208 -7.35 -3.95 5.51
CA ASN A 208 -6.21 -4.44 4.74
C ASN A 208 -6.54 -5.44 3.62
N LEU A 209 -6.48 -4.95 2.37
CA LEU A 209 -6.51 -5.80 1.19
C LEU A 209 -5.11 -5.86 0.57
N PRO A 210 -4.45 -7.04 0.55
CA PRO A 210 -3.18 -7.20 -0.14
C PRO A 210 -3.37 -6.98 -1.64
N ARG A 211 -2.28 -6.73 -2.35
CA ARG A 211 -2.29 -6.75 -3.81
C ARG A 211 -2.68 -8.16 -4.28
N ASN A 212 -3.66 -8.26 -5.16
CA ASN A 212 -3.99 -9.54 -5.80
C ASN A 212 -2.81 -9.98 -6.68
N SER A 213 -2.26 -11.16 -6.42
CA SER A 213 -1.20 -11.74 -7.25
C SER A 213 -1.79 -12.50 -8.43
N ALA A 214 -1.07 -12.51 -9.55
CA ALA A 214 -1.41 -13.35 -10.69
C ALA A 214 -1.22 -14.83 -10.33
N SER A 215 -2.16 -15.68 -10.73
CA SER A 215 -2.25 -17.10 -10.38
C SER A 215 -1.09 -17.98 -10.88
N THR A 216 -0.20 -17.45 -11.73
CA THR A 216 0.92 -18.21 -12.33
C THR A 216 2.12 -18.38 -11.40
N GLY A 217 1.92 -18.46 -10.08
CA GLY A 217 3.01 -18.73 -9.13
C GLY A 217 2.59 -18.82 -7.66
N GLN A 218 1.38 -18.36 -7.31
CA GLN A 218 0.78 -18.55 -5.99
C GLN A 218 -0.70 -18.84 -6.18
N SER A 219 -1.29 -19.77 -5.41
CA SER A 219 -2.70 -20.19 -5.50
C SER A 219 -3.72 -19.12 -5.05
N TYR A 220 -3.50 -17.85 -5.39
CA TYR A 220 -4.36 -16.72 -5.07
C TYR A 220 -5.17 -16.29 -6.30
N ALA A 221 -6.44 -15.95 -6.05
CA ALA A 221 -7.33 -15.45 -7.07
C ALA A 221 -6.90 -14.04 -7.53
N PRO A 222 -6.98 -13.72 -8.84
CA PRO A 222 -6.57 -12.42 -9.38
C PRO A 222 -7.48 -11.27 -8.93
N TYR A 223 -8.63 -11.58 -8.32
CA TYR A 223 -9.61 -10.64 -7.80
C TYR A 223 -10.36 -11.23 -6.62
N TYR A 224 -10.94 -10.35 -5.80
CA TYR A 224 -11.98 -10.71 -4.85
C TYR A 224 -13.34 -10.61 -5.56
N ALA A 225 -14.16 -11.65 -5.45
CA ALA A 225 -15.52 -11.64 -5.95
C ALA A 225 -16.51 -11.80 -4.81
N ILE A 226 -17.46 -10.87 -4.73
CA ILE A 226 -18.56 -10.92 -3.76
C ILE A 226 -19.85 -11.25 -4.48
N PRO A 227 -20.60 -12.28 -4.06
CA PRO A 227 -21.98 -12.41 -4.48
C PRO A 227 -22.83 -11.33 -3.80
N TRP A 228 -23.28 -10.33 -4.56
CA TRP A 228 -24.13 -9.27 -4.03
C TRP A 228 -25.60 -9.50 -4.36
N THR A 229 -26.44 -9.51 -3.33
CA THR A 229 -27.88 -9.81 -3.40
C THR A 229 -28.75 -8.56 -3.28
N GLY A 230 -28.16 -7.37 -3.49
CA GLY A 230 -28.83 -6.08 -3.28
C GLY A 230 -28.90 -5.65 -1.81
N LEU A 231 -28.17 -6.33 -0.93
CA LEU A 231 -28.09 -5.96 0.49
C LEU A 231 -27.02 -4.89 0.72
N VAL A 232 -27.34 -3.96 1.60
CA VAL A 232 -26.44 -2.93 2.09
C VAL A 232 -26.50 -2.86 3.61
N THR A 233 -25.43 -2.38 4.23
CA THR A 233 -25.35 -2.13 5.66
C THR A 233 -25.10 -0.65 5.92
N THR A 234 -25.83 -0.08 6.87
CA THR A 234 -25.70 1.32 7.31
C THR A 234 -25.40 1.36 8.79
N VAL A 235 -24.63 2.35 9.23
CA VAL A 235 -24.45 2.64 10.65
C VAL A 235 -25.60 3.51 11.12
N VAL A 236 -26.30 3.08 12.15
CA VAL A 236 -27.30 3.86 12.88
C VAL A 236 -26.72 4.22 14.23
N SER A 237 -26.37 5.49 14.40
CA SER A 237 -25.84 6.02 15.64
C SER A 237 -26.96 6.42 16.58
N THR A 238 -26.88 5.96 17.82
CA THR A 238 -27.67 6.44 18.96
C THR A 238 -26.77 7.25 19.89
N GLU A 239 -27.33 7.91 20.91
CA GLU A 239 -26.54 8.69 21.87
C GLU A 239 -25.41 7.89 22.54
N ASN A 240 -25.56 6.57 22.68
CA ASN A 240 -24.64 5.73 23.44
C ASN A 240 -24.00 4.59 22.65
N ASN A 241 -24.47 4.28 21.44
CA ASN A 241 -24.02 3.13 20.66
C ASN A 241 -24.25 3.30 19.16
N ASP A 242 -23.37 2.69 18.37
CA ASP A 242 -23.54 2.51 16.93
C ASP A 242 -24.02 1.09 16.64
N PHE A 243 -25.06 0.98 15.81
CA PHE A 243 -25.60 -0.30 15.37
C PHE A 243 -25.48 -0.45 13.86
N LEU A 244 -25.14 -1.66 13.41
CA LEU A 244 -25.16 -2.02 12.00
C LEU A 244 -26.56 -2.48 11.61
N TYR A 245 -27.16 -1.80 10.62
CA TYR A 245 -28.46 -2.14 10.09
C TYR A 245 -28.33 -2.62 8.64
N ASN A 246 -28.71 -3.88 8.42
CA ASN A 246 -28.70 -4.47 7.09
C ASN A 246 -30.08 -4.29 6.45
N SER A 247 -30.10 -3.77 5.23
CA SER A 247 -31.33 -3.56 4.46
C SER A 247 -31.15 -4.03 3.02
N LYS A 248 -32.28 -4.28 2.36
CA LYS A 248 -32.32 -4.63 0.94
C LYS A 248 -32.72 -3.38 0.16
N LEU A 249 -31.95 -3.05 -0.88
CA LEU A 249 -32.27 -1.92 -1.74
C LEU A 249 -33.62 -2.12 -2.44
N HIS A 250 -34.31 -1.03 -2.70
CA HIS A 250 -35.50 -1.03 -3.53
C HIS A 250 -35.11 -1.07 -5.02
N PRO A 251 -36.03 -1.46 -5.93
CA PRO A 251 -35.83 -1.23 -7.36
C PRO A 251 -35.51 0.23 -7.63
N GLY A 252 -34.51 0.49 -8.48
CA GLY A 252 -34.04 1.85 -8.71
C GLY A 252 -32.76 1.92 -9.55
N GLN A 253 -32.28 3.14 -9.76
CA GLN A 253 -31.05 3.41 -10.50
C GLN A 253 -29.90 3.63 -9.54
N TYR A 254 -28.82 2.88 -9.71
CA TYR A 254 -27.69 2.90 -8.78
C TYR A 254 -26.34 2.84 -9.51
N LYS A 255 -25.29 3.24 -8.79
CA LYS A 255 -23.89 2.92 -9.10
C LYS A 255 -23.26 2.31 -7.86
N LEU A 256 -22.30 1.42 -8.05
CA LEU A 256 -21.39 1.05 -6.97
C LEU A 256 -20.20 2.00 -6.98
N ARG A 257 -19.80 2.46 -5.80
CA ARG A 257 -18.64 3.31 -5.59
C ARG A 257 -17.63 2.54 -4.73
N PHE A 258 -16.48 2.29 -5.33
CA PHE A 258 -15.34 1.62 -4.72
C PHE A 258 -14.45 2.67 -4.10
N TRP A 259 -14.08 2.46 -2.85
CA TRP A 259 -13.18 3.30 -2.08
C TRP A 259 -11.96 2.50 -1.71
N ALA A 260 -10.78 3.02 -1.98
CA ALA A 260 -9.55 2.44 -1.47
C ALA A 260 -8.60 3.53 -0.96
N LEU A 261 -8.21 3.46 0.30
CA LEU A 261 -7.40 4.50 0.94
C LEU A 261 -5.99 4.55 0.36
N LYS A 262 -5.60 5.71 -0.20
CA LYS A 262 -4.27 5.98 -0.74
C LYS A 262 -3.17 5.70 0.29
N HIS A 263 -1.97 5.36 -0.18
CA HIS A 263 -0.82 5.25 0.70
C HIS A 263 -0.59 6.55 1.47
N PHE A 264 -0.32 6.44 2.77
CA PHE A 264 -0.21 7.58 3.70
C PHE A 264 -1.49 8.44 3.81
N GLY A 265 -2.65 7.92 3.37
CA GLY A 265 -3.93 8.59 3.47
C GLY A 265 -4.53 8.57 4.87
N ASP A 266 -5.31 9.60 5.18
CA ASP A 266 -6.19 9.67 6.34
C ASP A 266 -7.59 9.14 5.97
N TYR A 267 -8.07 8.12 6.69
CA TYR A 267 -9.37 7.51 6.39
C TYR A 267 -10.56 8.42 6.76
N THR A 268 -10.30 9.50 7.50
CA THR A 268 -11.30 10.53 7.80
C THR A 268 -11.39 11.59 6.71
N ASN A 269 -10.48 11.57 5.72
CA ASN A 269 -10.46 12.51 4.60
C ASN A 269 -10.83 11.82 3.28
N ASN A 270 -11.94 12.22 2.67
CA ASN A 270 -12.43 11.64 1.42
C ASN A 270 -11.45 11.82 0.24
N ASP A 271 -10.65 12.90 0.22
CA ASP A 271 -9.68 13.16 -0.85
C ASP A 271 -8.51 12.17 -0.85
N ASP A 272 -8.32 11.49 0.28
CA ASP A 272 -7.28 10.48 0.47
C ASP A 272 -7.70 9.09 -0.02
N PHE A 273 -8.87 8.96 -0.66
CA PHE A 273 -9.29 7.73 -1.31
C PHE A 273 -9.06 7.75 -2.82
N ASP A 274 -8.66 6.60 -3.34
CA ASP A 274 -8.75 6.24 -4.75
C ASP A 274 -10.18 5.72 -5.02
N ILE A 275 -10.96 6.48 -5.79
CA ILE A 275 -12.39 6.21 -5.99
C ILE A 275 -12.65 5.74 -7.42
N HIS A 276 -13.44 4.67 -7.54
CA HIS A 276 -13.91 4.15 -8.83
C HIS A 276 -15.43 3.90 -8.78
N HIS A 277 -16.11 4.12 -9.91
CA HIS A 277 -17.54 3.92 -10.03
C HIS A 277 -17.86 2.94 -11.16
N THR A 278 -18.86 2.10 -10.94
CA THR A 278 -19.47 1.35 -12.05
C THR A 278 -20.24 2.29 -12.99
N PRO A 279 -20.56 1.82 -14.21
CA PRO A 279 -21.70 2.37 -14.95
C PRO A 279 -22.97 2.34 -14.09
N MET A 280 -23.93 3.22 -14.43
CA MET A 280 -25.25 3.17 -13.80
C MET A 280 -25.95 1.88 -14.21
N PHE A 281 -26.71 1.27 -13.30
CA PHE A 281 -27.56 0.12 -13.58
C PHE A 281 -28.95 0.28 -12.97
N ASN A 282 -29.93 -0.40 -13.57
CA ASN A 282 -31.30 -0.48 -13.09
C ASN A 282 -31.46 -1.76 -12.25
N LEU A 283 -31.51 -1.62 -10.93
CA LEU A 283 -31.81 -2.73 -10.04
C LEU A 283 -33.29 -3.10 -10.11
N VAL A 284 -33.58 -4.37 -10.36
CA VAL A 284 -34.94 -4.91 -10.37
C VAL A 284 -34.99 -6.25 -9.62
N TYR A 285 -36.17 -6.58 -9.11
CA TYR A 285 -36.50 -7.85 -8.49
C TYR A 285 -37.66 -8.46 -9.26
#